data_AF-A0A8J2P101-F1
#
_entry.id   AF-A0A8J2P101-F1
#
_cell.length_a   1.000
_cell.length_b   1.000
_cell.length_c   1.000
_cell.angle_alpha   90.00
_cell.angle_beta   90.00
_cell.angle_gamma   90.00
#
_symmetry.space_group_name_H-M   'P 1'
#
loop_
_entity.id
_entity.type
_entity.pdbx_description
1 polymer ?
#
loop_
_entity_poly.entity_id
_entity_poly.type
_entity_poly.pdbx_seq_one_letter_code
_entity_poly.pdbx_strand_id
1 'polypeptide(L)'
;LLVITVQKLIFKHLRIPSFRESIRRMATVMDLLYLGLLGAIRVWRMFTHVLFLILLKPIKAEITRRMKLAGITINGSEPHDIQVHNEMYYHRMINEGTMGTGESYMEGWWDCKRLDVYFTKAIRFGLSKQLLLPTEKLIHYLQFHVFNLQTAARSWEVAEKHYNL
;
A
#
# COMPACT_ATOMS: atom_id res chain seq x y z
N LEU A 1 19.73 26.23 4.54
CA LEU A 1 21.02 26.77 4.06
C LEU A 1 20.84 27.88 3.03
N LEU A 2 20.15 27.64 1.90
CA LEU A 2 19.92 28.64 0.84
C LEU A 2 19.18 29.91 1.31
N VAL A 3 18.15 29.77 2.14
CA VAL A 3 17.37 30.89 2.72
C VAL A 3 18.23 31.79 3.62
N ILE A 4 19.12 31.21 4.42
CA ILE A 4 20.00 31.94 5.34
C ILE A 4 21.05 32.75 4.55
N THR A 5 21.57 32.19 3.46
CA THR A 5 22.54 32.85 2.56
C THR A 5 21.91 34.04 1.84
N VAL A 6 20.68 33.89 1.33
CA VAL A 6 19.92 34.95 0.66
C VAL A 6 19.56 36.07 1.63
N GLN A 7 19.12 35.74 2.85
CA GLN A 7 18.85 36.75 3.89
C GLN A 7 20.09 37.56 4.25
N LYS A 8 21.23 36.91 4.46
CA LYS A 8 22.50 37.59 4.75
C LYS A 8 22.92 38.56 3.64
N LEU A 9 22.65 38.21 2.37
CA LEU A 9 22.93 39.05 1.21
C LEU A 9 22.03 40.29 1.18
N ILE A 10 20.72 40.10 1.39
CA ILE A 10 19.70 41.18 1.43
C ILE A 10 19.99 42.15 2.59
N PHE A 11 20.36 41.63 3.77
CA PHE A 11 20.68 42.46 4.94
C PHE A 11 21.94 43.31 4.77
N LYS A 12 22.88 42.93 3.90
CA LYS A 12 24.12 43.67 3.63
C LYS A 12 23.89 44.99 2.88
N HIS A 13 22.79 45.14 2.15
CA HIS A 13 22.49 46.35 1.35
C HIS A 13 21.38 47.23 1.97
N LEU A 14 20.71 46.77 3.02
CA LEU A 14 19.68 47.53 3.72
C LEU A 14 20.26 48.42 4.83
N ARG A 15 20.19 49.74 4.62
CA ARG A 15 20.79 50.79 5.46
C ARG A 15 19.89 51.30 6.60
N ILE A 16 18.58 50.95 6.58
CA ILE A 16 17.57 51.46 7.52
C ILE A 16 17.37 50.45 8.68
N PRO A 17 17.66 50.82 9.95
CA PRO A 17 17.60 49.90 11.09
C PRO A 17 16.20 49.36 11.39
N SER A 18 15.16 50.19 11.26
CA SER A 18 13.77 49.80 11.54
C SER A 18 13.28 48.72 10.57
N PHE A 19 13.61 48.84 9.28
CA PHE A 19 13.27 47.85 8.26
C PHE A 19 14.02 46.53 8.45
N ARG A 20 15.27 46.59 8.94
CA ARG A 20 16.08 45.41 9.26
C ARG A 20 15.44 44.57 10.37
N GLU A 21 14.79 45.21 11.33
CA GLU A 21 14.10 44.52 12.42
C GLU A 21 12.78 43.91 11.97
N SER A 22 12.01 44.61 11.13
CA SER A 22 10.77 44.09 10.52
C SER A 22 11.02 42.82 9.68
N ILE A 23 12.06 42.80 8.84
CA ILE A 23 12.42 41.60 8.07
C ILE A 23 12.84 40.46 8.98
N ARG A 24 13.62 40.73 10.04
CA ARG A 24 14.01 39.69 11.00
C ARG A 24 12.79 39.09 11.70
N ARG A 25 11.84 39.92 12.14
CA ARG A 25 10.59 39.45 12.76
C ARG A 25 9.78 38.60 11.78
N MET A 26 9.65 39.05 10.52
CA MET A 26 8.91 38.31 9.49
C MET A 26 9.59 36.97 9.14
N ALA A 27 10.92 36.93 9.10
CA ALA A 27 11.69 35.71 8.93
C ALA A 27 11.46 34.70 10.05
N THR A 28 11.54 35.15 11.31
CA THR A 28 11.27 34.28 12.47
C THR A 28 9.83 33.74 12.45
N VAL A 29 8.86 34.58 12.10
CA VAL A 29 7.45 34.14 11.96
C VAL A 29 7.31 33.09 10.85
N MET A 30 7.93 33.31 9.70
CA MET A 30 7.96 32.35 8.58
C MET A 30 8.60 31.01 8.99
N ASP A 31 9.74 31.04 9.70
CA ASP A 31 10.43 29.84 10.17
C ASP A 31 9.57 29.06 11.18
N LEU A 32 8.90 29.76 12.10
CA LEU A 32 7.96 29.15 13.05
C LEU A 32 6.76 28.50 12.35
N LEU A 33 6.18 29.17 11.36
CA LEU A 33 5.08 28.63 10.54
C LEU A 33 5.53 27.38 9.77
N TYR A 34 6.72 27.42 9.15
CA TYR A 34 7.27 26.29 8.40
C TYR A 34 7.58 25.09 9.29
N LEU A 35 8.18 25.32 10.46
CA LEU A 35 8.43 24.27 11.45
C LEU A 35 7.12 23.68 11.99
N GLY A 36 6.11 24.51 12.23
CA GLY A 36 4.77 24.08 12.61
C GLY A 36 4.13 23.18 11.55
N LEU A 37 4.17 23.58 10.29
CA LEU A 37 3.65 22.80 9.17
C LEU A 37 4.38 21.45 9.01
N LEU A 38 5.72 21.45 9.04
CA LEU A 38 6.50 20.21 8.99
C LEU A 38 6.21 19.31 10.20
N GLY A 39 6.05 19.90 11.37
CA GLY A 39 5.62 19.20 12.58
C GLY A 39 4.27 18.52 12.37
N ALA A 40 3.28 19.25 11.85
CA ALA A 40 1.96 18.71 11.56
C ALA A 40 2.01 17.56 10.53
N ILE A 41 2.79 17.69 9.46
CA ILE A 41 2.98 16.61 8.46
C ILE A 41 3.62 15.38 9.10
N ARG A 42 4.63 15.56 9.97
CA ARG A 42 5.27 14.44 10.67
C ARG A 42 4.32 13.75 11.64
N VAL A 43 3.56 14.52 12.42
CA VAL A 43 2.55 14.01 13.34
C VAL A 43 1.46 13.26 12.57
N TRP A 44 0.99 13.81 11.46
CA TRP A 44 0.03 13.16 10.57
C TRP A 44 0.58 11.84 10.04
N ARG A 45 1.81 11.82 9.52
CA ARG A 45 2.44 10.60 9.01
C ARG A 45 2.66 9.55 10.10
N MET A 46 3.01 9.98 11.32
CA MET A 46 3.14 9.09 12.47
C MET A 46 1.78 8.50 12.84
N PHE A 47 0.74 9.34 12.88
CA PHE A 47 -0.63 8.92 13.16
C PHE A 47 -1.13 7.91 12.12
N THR A 48 -0.93 8.16 10.82
CA THR A 48 -1.36 7.22 9.77
C THR A 48 -0.61 5.89 9.85
N HIS A 49 0.68 5.87 10.16
CA HIS A 49 1.43 4.63 10.40
C HIS A 49 0.93 3.86 11.62
N VAL A 50 0.72 4.55 12.75
CA VAL A 50 0.23 3.92 13.98
C VAL A 50 -1.17 3.36 13.77
N LEU A 51 -2.06 4.14 13.14
CA LEU A 51 -3.40 3.71 12.77
C LEU A 51 -3.36 2.48 11.86
N PHE A 52 -2.51 2.49 10.83
CA PHE A 52 -2.33 1.36 9.92
C PHE A 52 -1.90 0.09 10.68
N LEU A 53 -0.89 0.18 11.56
CA LEU A 53 -0.42 -0.96 12.34
C LEU A 53 -1.49 -1.50 13.31
N ILE A 54 -2.28 -0.61 13.92
CA ILE A 54 -3.38 -1.00 14.81
C ILE A 54 -4.48 -1.73 14.03
N LEU A 55 -4.84 -1.25 12.84
CA LEU A 55 -5.86 -1.85 11.98
C LEU A 55 -5.40 -3.16 11.33
N LEU A 56 -4.12 -3.29 11.01
CA LEU A 56 -3.59 -4.48 10.32
C LEU A 56 -3.59 -5.72 11.22
N LYS A 57 -3.35 -5.57 12.52
CA LYS A 57 -3.32 -6.69 13.48
C LYS A 57 -4.60 -7.55 13.48
N PRO A 58 -5.81 -6.99 13.70
CA PRO A 58 -7.04 -7.78 13.68
C PRO A 58 -7.35 -8.35 12.29
N ILE A 59 -7.06 -7.59 11.21
CA ILE A 59 -7.24 -8.06 9.83
C ILE A 59 -6.38 -9.29 9.56
N LYS A 60 -5.08 -9.22 9.89
CA LYS A 60 -4.13 -10.32 9.76
C LYS A 60 -4.59 -11.55 10.56
N ALA A 61 -5.06 -11.36 11.79
CA ALA A 61 -5.56 -12.45 12.62
C ALA A 61 -6.77 -13.14 11.98
N GLU A 62 -7.73 -12.37 11.45
CA GLU A 62 -8.94 -12.91 10.83
C GLU A 62 -8.63 -13.63 9.50
N ILE A 63 -7.76 -13.06 8.67
CA ILE A 63 -7.30 -13.71 7.44
C ILE A 63 -6.60 -15.02 7.77
N THR A 64 -5.67 -15.00 8.73
CA THR A 64 -4.94 -16.20 9.17
C THR A 64 -5.91 -17.28 9.66
N ARG A 65 -6.93 -16.89 10.44
CA ARG A 65 -7.97 -17.80 10.93
C ARG A 65 -8.73 -18.46 9.77
N ARG A 66 -9.17 -17.69 8.78
CA ARG A 66 -9.94 -18.21 7.63
C ARG A 66 -9.09 -19.05 6.69
N MET A 67 -7.84 -18.66 6.44
CA MET A 67 -6.90 -19.47 5.67
C MET A 67 -6.63 -20.80 6.36
N LYS A 68 -6.46 -20.80 7.69
CA LYS A 68 -6.31 -22.03 8.46
C LYS A 68 -7.53 -22.94 8.34
N LEU A 69 -8.75 -22.39 8.35
CA LEU A 69 -9.98 -23.16 8.09
C LEU A 69 -10.05 -23.74 6.66
N ALA A 70 -9.47 -23.05 5.68
CA ALA A 70 -9.27 -23.56 4.32
C ALA A 70 -8.16 -24.61 4.22
N GLY A 71 -7.46 -24.91 5.33
CA GLY A 71 -6.33 -25.82 5.37
C GLY A 71 -5.09 -25.24 4.68
N ILE A 72 -4.89 -23.92 4.76
CA ILE A 72 -3.71 -23.17 4.28
C ILE A 72 -3.12 -22.43 5.49
N THR A 73 -1.84 -22.66 5.78
CA THR A 73 -1.12 -21.98 6.84
C THR A 73 -0.30 -20.83 6.25
N ILE A 74 -0.33 -19.67 6.90
CA ILE A 74 0.52 -18.54 6.52
C ILE A 74 1.90 -18.74 7.13
N ASN A 75 2.94 -18.60 6.32
CA ASN A 75 4.34 -18.90 6.64
C ASN A 75 4.51 -20.33 7.17
N GLY A 76 3.72 -21.27 6.64
CA GLY A 76 3.81 -22.69 6.99
C GLY A 76 4.86 -23.44 6.18
N SER A 77 5.10 -24.70 6.53
CA SER A 77 6.11 -25.54 5.87
C SER A 77 5.57 -26.33 4.68
N GLU A 78 4.25 -26.44 4.54
CA GLU A 78 3.66 -27.26 3.49
C GLU A 78 3.83 -26.62 2.11
N PRO A 79 3.90 -27.41 1.03
CA PRO A 79 4.06 -26.86 -0.32
C PRO A 79 2.95 -25.90 -0.75
N HIS A 80 1.75 -26.02 -0.18
CA HIS A 80 0.57 -25.21 -0.49
C HIS A 80 0.37 -24.04 0.50
N ASP A 81 1.24 -23.93 1.49
CA ASP A 81 1.27 -22.81 2.42
C ASP A 81 1.89 -21.59 1.73
N ILE A 82 1.38 -20.41 2.06
CA ILE A 82 1.89 -19.16 1.50
C ILE A 82 3.02 -18.62 2.36
N GLN A 83 4.08 -18.07 1.75
CA GLN A 83 5.09 -17.27 2.45
C GLN A 83 4.81 -15.80 2.16
N VAL A 84 4.54 -15.01 3.20
CA VAL A 84 4.26 -13.58 3.07
C VAL A 84 5.51 -12.80 3.43
N HIS A 85 6.06 -12.10 2.44
CA HIS A 85 7.25 -11.26 2.57
C HIS A 85 6.90 -9.80 2.86
N ASN A 86 5.69 -9.36 2.48
CA ASN A 86 5.22 -7.99 2.65
C ASN A 86 3.85 -7.95 3.33
N GLU A 87 3.75 -7.27 4.48
CA GLU A 87 2.49 -7.17 5.24
C GLU A 87 1.39 -6.36 4.53
N MET A 88 1.74 -5.55 3.52
CA MET A 88 0.76 -4.87 2.67
C MET A 88 -0.14 -5.86 1.91
N TYR A 89 0.28 -7.13 1.78
CA TYR A 89 -0.54 -8.23 1.26
C TYR A 89 -1.91 -8.30 1.95
N TYR A 90 -1.98 -8.24 3.29
CA TYR A 90 -3.25 -8.38 4.01
C TYR A 90 -4.21 -7.23 3.72
N HIS A 91 -3.66 -6.03 3.62
CA HIS A 91 -4.43 -4.83 3.27
C HIS A 91 -4.95 -4.89 1.83
N ARG A 92 -4.12 -5.35 0.89
CA ARG A 92 -4.53 -5.51 -0.52
C ARG A 92 -5.55 -6.65 -0.69
N MET A 93 -5.35 -7.75 0.02
CA MET A 93 -6.26 -8.90 -0.02
C MET A 93 -7.68 -8.53 0.45
N ILE A 94 -7.81 -7.68 1.46
CA ILE A 94 -9.14 -7.28 1.97
C ILE A 94 -9.80 -6.19 1.11
N ASN A 95 -9.01 -5.35 0.43
CA ASN A 95 -9.49 -4.21 -0.37
C ASN A 95 -9.60 -4.48 -1.89
N GLU A 96 -9.00 -5.55 -2.38
CA GLU A 96 -9.00 -5.90 -3.80
C GLU A 96 -9.27 -7.39 -4.00
N GLY A 97 -9.57 -8.13 -2.92
CA GLY A 97 -9.99 -9.51 -2.96
C GLY A 97 -9.03 -10.43 -3.71
N THR A 98 -9.59 -11.19 -4.67
CA THR A 98 -8.83 -12.15 -5.48
C THR A 98 -7.87 -11.47 -6.44
N MET A 99 -8.19 -10.27 -6.93
CA MET A 99 -7.34 -9.53 -7.87
C MET A 99 -6.08 -9.03 -7.16
N GLY A 100 -6.24 -8.36 -6.01
CA GLY A 100 -5.12 -7.92 -5.19
C GLY A 100 -4.25 -9.07 -4.67
N THR A 101 -4.86 -10.23 -4.42
CA THR A 101 -4.12 -11.46 -4.09
C THR A 101 -3.22 -11.91 -5.25
N GLY A 102 -3.71 -11.86 -6.49
CA GLY A 102 -2.94 -12.22 -7.69
C GLY A 102 -1.86 -11.20 -8.05
N GLU A 103 -2.17 -9.90 -8.00
CA GLU A 103 -1.21 -8.84 -8.29
C GLU A 103 -0.07 -8.83 -7.27
N SER A 104 -0.39 -9.00 -5.97
CA SER A 104 0.63 -9.11 -4.93
C SER A 104 1.51 -10.37 -5.07
N TYR A 105 1.01 -11.44 -5.68
CA TYR A 105 1.85 -12.60 -6.05
C TYR A 105 2.84 -12.24 -7.15
N MET A 106 2.36 -11.55 -8.21
CA MET A 106 3.23 -11.09 -9.30
C MET A 106 4.29 -10.09 -8.83
N GLU A 107 3.96 -9.25 -7.86
CA GLU A 107 4.88 -8.29 -7.24
C GLU A 107 5.83 -8.94 -6.20
N GLY A 108 5.71 -10.24 -5.95
CA GLY A 108 6.57 -10.97 -5.01
C GLY A 108 6.31 -10.65 -3.54
N TRP A 109 5.15 -10.10 -3.20
CA TRP A 109 4.78 -9.82 -1.80
C TRP A 109 4.50 -11.10 -1.02
N TRP A 110 4.11 -12.16 -1.72
CA TRP A 110 3.99 -13.50 -1.19
C TRP A 110 4.28 -14.53 -2.28
N ASP A 111 4.70 -15.73 -1.88
CA ASP A 111 4.92 -16.86 -2.77
C ASP A 111 4.37 -18.17 -2.19
N CYS A 112 4.35 -19.22 -3.03
CA CYS A 112 3.91 -20.55 -2.66
C CYS A 112 4.55 -21.58 -3.60
N LYS A 113 4.97 -22.75 -3.09
CA LYS A 113 5.60 -23.79 -3.92
C LYS A 113 4.60 -24.50 -4.84
N ARG A 114 3.35 -24.66 -4.38
CA ARG A 114 2.26 -25.36 -5.07
C ARG A 114 1.03 -24.47 -5.14
N LEU A 115 1.12 -23.47 -6.02
CA LEU A 115 0.08 -22.48 -6.25
C LEU A 115 -1.25 -23.11 -6.72
N ASP A 116 -1.17 -24.20 -7.48
CA ASP A 116 -2.31 -25.01 -7.93
C ASP A 116 -3.12 -25.59 -6.76
N VAL A 117 -2.43 -26.13 -5.75
CA VAL A 117 -3.05 -26.71 -4.55
C VAL A 117 -3.62 -25.61 -3.67
N TYR A 118 -2.92 -24.48 -3.55
CA TYR A 118 -3.40 -23.30 -2.85
C TYR A 118 -4.75 -22.83 -3.39
N PHE A 119 -4.86 -22.58 -4.70
CA PHE A 119 -6.11 -22.11 -5.30
C PHE A 119 -7.22 -23.15 -5.20
N THR A 120 -6.91 -24.44 -5.35
CA THR A 120 -7.89 -25.51 -5.17
C THR A 120 -8.51 -25.49 -3.78
N LYS A 121 -7.69 -25.33 -2.73
CA LYS A 121 -8.17 -25.22 -1.34
C LYS A 121 -8.95 -23.94 -1.10
N ALA A 122 -8.41 -22.80 -1.55
CA ALA A 122 -9.03 -21.49 -1.36
C ALA A 122 -10.41 -21.39 -2.04
N ILE A 123 -10.54 -21.90 -3.27
CA ILE A 123 -11.80 -21.90 -4.03
C ILE A 123 -12.81 -22.87 -3.39
N ARG A 124 -12.40 -24.08 -3.00
CA ARG A 124 -13.28 -25.06 -2.33
C ARG A 124 -13.85 -24.52 -1.02
N PHE A 125 -13.05 -23.80 -0.25
CA PHE A 125 -13.51 -23.15 0.97
C PHE A 125 -14.36 -21.89 0.70
N GLY A 126 -14.30 -21.33 -0.51
CA GLY A 126 -14.96 -20.07 -0.85
C GLY A 126 -14.28 -18.87 -0.16
N LEU A 127 -12.96 -18.91 -0.02
CA LEU A 127 -12.17 -17.91 0.72
C LEU A 127 -12.42 -16.48 0.22
N SER A 128 -12.60 -16.29 -1.09
CA SER A 128 -12.94 -15.01 -1.71
C SER A 128 -14.26 -14.44 -1.18
N LYS A 129 -15.33 -15.23 -1.18
CA LYS A 129 -16.67 -14.81 -0.71
C LYS A 129 -16.69 -14.47 0.78
N GLN A 130 -15.81 -15.12 1.54
CA GLN A 130 -15.70 -15.01 2.98
C GLN A 130 -14.89 -13.77 3.42
N LEU A 131 -13.86 -13.38 2.66
CA LEU A 131 -12.97 -12.28 3.02
C LEU A 131 -13.40 -10.91 2.46
N LEU A 132 -14.22 -10.87 1.41
CA LEU A 132 -14.70 -9.61 0.82
C LEU A 132 -15.67 -8.87 1.75
N LEU A 133 -15.37 -7.59 2.02
CA LEU A 133 -16.30 -6.66 2.68
C LEU A 133 -17.57 -6.44 1.82
N PRO A 134 -18.70 -6.01 2.41
CA PRO A 134 -19.95 -5.81 1.64
C PRO A 134 -19.82 -4.82 0.47
N THR A 135 -19.00 -3.78 0.60
CA THR A 135 -18.70 -2.78 -0.44
C THR A 135 -17.80 -3.33 -1.56
N GLU A 136 -16.85 -4.18 -1.20
CA GLU A 136 -15.94 -4.89 -2.12
C GLU A 136 -16.69 -5.85 -3.04
N LYS A 137 -17.75 -6.49 -2.54
CA LYS A 137 -18.63 -7.37 -3.34
C LYS A 137 -19.28 -6.62 -4.49
N LEU A 138 -19.64 -5.35 -4.28
CA LEU A 138 -20.21 -4.50 -5.32
C LEU A 138 -19.16 -4.13 -6.37
N ILE A 139 -17.95 -3.74 -5.95
CA ILE A 139 -16.84 -3.45 -6.88
C ILE A 139 -16.43 -4.69 -7.65
N HIS A 140 -16.27 -5.86 -7.02
CA HIS A 140 -15.96 -7.10 -7.71
C HIS A 140 -17.08 -7.52 -8.66
N TYR A 141 -18.35 -7.42 -8.28
CA TYR A 141 -19.48 -7.71 -9.17
C TYR A 141 -19.46 -6.81 -10.41
N LEU A 142 -19.18 -5.52 -10.23
CA LEU A 142 -19.00 -4.55 -11.30
C LEU A 142 -17.75 -4.85 -12.13
N GLN A 143 -16.63 -5.23 -11.51
CA GLN A 143 -15.39 -5.55 -12.21
C GLN A 143 -15.48 -6.85 -13.00
N PHE A 144 -16.13 -7.90 -12.51
CA PHE A 144 -16.38 -9.11 -13.29
C PHE A 144 -17.27 -8.84 -14.52
N HIS A 145 -18.18 -7.87 -14.43
CA HIS A 145 -19.02 -7.46 -15.56
C HIS A 145 -18.36 -6.46 -16.52
N VAL A 146 -17.42 -5.64 -16.03
CA VAL A 146 -16.77 -4.57 -16.82
C VAL A 146 -15.36 -4.97 -17.31
N PHE A 147 -14.61 -5.79 -16.57
CA PHE A 147 -13.26 -6.28 -16.90
C PHE A 147 -13.25 -7.71 -17.46
N ASN A 148 -14.37 -8.20 -18.00
CA ASN A 148 -14.34 -9.19 -19.10
C ASN A 148 -13.82 -8.53 -20.40
N LEU A 149 -12.69 -7.85 -20.27
CA LEU A 149 -11.94 -7.08 -21.25
C LEU A 149 -10.46 -7.23 -20.89
N GLN A 150 -10.03 -8.44 -20.51
CA GLN A 150 -8.65 -8.86 -20.81
C GLN A 150 -8.51 -8.71 -22.31
N THR A 151 -7.97 -7.56 -22.69
CA THR A 151 -7.94 -7.06 -24.05
C THR A 151 -7.13 -8.08 -24.84
N ALA A 152 -7.74 -8.71 -25.84
CA ALA A 152 -7.07 -9.58 -26.81
C ALA A 152 -5.83 -8.92 -27.44
N ALA A 153 -5.65 -7.61 -27.27
CA ALA A 153 -4.47 -6.85 -27.64
C ALA A 153 -3.18 -7.21 -26.86
N ARG A 154 -3.27 -7.86 -25.67
CA ARG A 154 -2.08 -8.27 -24.88
C ARG A 154 -1.87 -9.77 -24.80
N SER A 155 -2.79 -10.58 -25.35
CA SER A 155 -2.59 -12.03 -25.49
C SER A 155 -1.64 -12.38 -26.63
N TRP A 156 -1.42 -11.47 -27.61
CA TRP A 156 -0.46 -11.69 -28.69
C TRP A 156 0.99 -11.64 -28.22
N GLU A 157 1.33 -10.74 -27.29
CA GLU A 157 2.71 -10.58 -26.79
C GLU A 157 3.12 -11.69 -25.79
N VAL A 158 2.15 -12.39 -25.20
CA VAL A 158 2.36 -13.51 -24.27
C VAL A 158 2.26 -14.88 -24.97
N ALA A 159 1.56 -14.98 -26.10
CA ALA A 159 1.49 -16.21 -26.90
C ALA A 159 2.82 -16.57 -27.59
N GLU A 160 3.68 -15.58 -27.87
CA GLU A 160 4.95 -15.80 -28.58
C GLU A 160 6.08 -16.28 -27.66
N LYS A 161 5.85 -16.35 -26.34
CA LYS A 161 6.91 -16.59 -25.37
C LYS A 161 6.55 -17.61 -24.29
N HIS A 162 5.94 -18.75 -24.63
CA HIS A 162 6.22 -20.08 -24.02
C HIS A 162 5.07 -21.09 -24.21
N TYR A 163 4.86 -21.55 -25.45
CA TYR A 163 4.45 -22.93 -25.70
C TYR A 163 5.21 -23.46 -26.94
N ASN A 164 6.53 -23.46 -26.87
CA ASN A 164 7.28 -24.49 -27.58
C ASN A 164 7.44 -25.65 -26.59
N LEU A 165 6.77 -26.74 -26.92
CA LEU A 165 7.07 -28.09 -26.44
C LEU A 165 8.58 -28.41 -26.63
#